data_AF-A0A7S4R9X4-F1
#
_entry.id   AF-A0A7S4R9X4-F1
#
_cell.length_a   1.000
_cell.length_b   1.000
_cell.length_c   1.000
_cell.angle_alpha   90.00
_cell.angle_beta   90.00
_cell.angle_gamma   90.00
#
_symmetry.space_group_name_H-M   'P 1'
#
loop_
_entity.id
_entity.type
_entity.pdbx_description
1 polymer ?
#
loop_
_entity_poly.entity_id
_entity_poly.type
_entity_poly.pdbx_seq_one_letter_code
_entity_poly.pdbx_strand_id
1 'polypeptide(L)'
;TGVWLKPRGSRHFGSGPGIAQVFAFLSGTYRDFSPGAMEIVDTDGDRLEFRITTSGTLRQYCNGRLEIRDIRALRYSAEEGRVQDETGSFHLRAEDRVEEALGLRMLAARCGVTWSGDEPSPATRVILTDTDGDKLEFRLTDAGKVQEFNNGKLELDEVRRLHLDASSGVVRDDSGEFGLPAGCYTQKLAALYSLAQQSGIEWHRSASARPAARRSTSAGRRRSWRSTPSIDAAWRST
;
A
#
# COMPACT_ATOMS: atom_id res chain seq x y z
N THR A 1 15.77 52.35 -16.08
CA THR A 1 16.62 51.14 -15.97
C THR A 1 15.77 49.97 -15.55
N GLY A 2 15.17 49.26 -16.50
CA GLY A 2 14.31 48.10 -16.23
C GLY A 2 15.12 46.81 -16.29
N VAL A 3 15.22 46.11 -15.16
CA VAL A 3 15.92 44.82 -15.08
C VAL A 3 14.97 43.73 -15.58
N TRP A 4 15.25 43.19 -16.76
CA TRP A 4 14.63 41.98 -17.27
C TRP A 4 15.19 40.76 -16.52
N LEU A 5 14.37 40.14 -15.67
CA LEU A 5 14.69 38.86 -15.07
C LEU A 5 14.53 37.77 -16.15
N LYS A 6 15.64 37.16 -16.56
CA LYS A 6 15.61 35.98 -17.43
C LYS A 6 14.86 34.84 -16.72
N PRO A 7 13.92 34.15 -17.38
CA PRO A 7 13.30 32.96 -16.82
C PRO A 7 14.40 31.92 -16.52
N ARG A 8 14.44 31.44 -15.28
CA ARG A 8 15.32 30.34 -14.87
C ARG A 8 14.93 29.11 -15.70
N GLY A 9 15.90 28.57 -16.43
CA GLY A 9 15.68 27.44 -17.34
C GLY A 9 15.02 26.26 -16.62
N SER A 10 14.00 25.70 -17.25
CA SER A 10 13.44 24.40 -16.88
C SER A 10 14.59 23.40 -16.84
N ARG A 11 14.90 22.89 -15.64
CA ARG A 11 15.75 21.71 -15.53
C ARG A 11 14.99 20.59 -16.22
N HIS A 12 15.51 20.12 -17.35
CA HIS A 12 15.14 18.83 -17.88
C HIS A 12 15.45 17.82 -16.79
N PHE A 13 14.41 17.36 -16.08
CA PHE A 13 14.49 16.10 -15.35
C PHE A 13 14.90 15.07 -16.39
N GLY A 14 16.15 14.59 -16.31
CA GLY A 14 16.59 13.47 -17.11
C GLY A 14 15.55 12.37 -16.98
N SER A 15 15.26 11.70 -18.09
CA SER A 15 14.38 10.55 -18.14
C SER A 15 14.91 9.47 -17.20
N GLY A 16 14.59 9.60 -15.91
CA GLY A 16 14.81 8.59 -14.89
C GLY A 16 14.04 7.33 -15.27
N PRO A 17 14.29 6.21 -14.58
CA PRO A 17 13.55 4.98 -14.82
C PRO A 17 12.06 5.31 -14.76
N GLY A 18 11.38 5.23 -15.92
CA GLY A 18 9.98 5.59 -16.01
C GLY A 18 9.16 4.73 -15.06
N ILE A 19 7.99 5.23 -14.66
CA ILE A 19 6.99 4.51 -13.84
C ILE A 19 6.72 3.07 -14.34
N ALA A 20 7.01 2.74 -15.60
CA ALA A 20 6.98 1.36 -16.10
C ALA A 20 7.96 0.39 -15.39
N GLN A 21 9.18 0.81 -15.00
CA GLN A 21 10.15 -0.05 -14.29
C GLN A 21 9.72 -0.33 -12.84
N VAL A 22 9.04 0.63 -12.20
CA VAL A 22 8.48 0.52 -10.85
C VAL A 22 7.61 -0.71 -10.70
N PHE A 23 6.77 -0.99 -11.70
CA PHE A 23 5.78 -2.05 -11.59
C PHE A 23 6.29 -3.43 -11.94
N ALA A 24 7.40 -3.53 -12.70
CA ALA A 24 8.08 -4.81 -12.91
C ALA A 24 8.70 -5.34 -11.60
N PHE A 25 9.18 -4.46 -10.72
CA PHE A 25 9.66 -4.83 -9.39
C PHE A 25 8.54 -5.38 -8.49
N LEU A 26 7.32 -4.86 -8.67
CA LEU A 26 6.16 -5.25 -7.87
C LEU A 26 5.38 -6.47 -8.42
N SER A 27 5.71 -6.99 -9.61
CA SER A 27 5.01 -8.13 -10.21
C SER A 27 5.71 -9.49 -10.00
N GLY A 28 7.00 -9.51 -9.65
CA GLY A 28 7.86 -10.71 -9.75
C GLY A 28 7.63 -11.85 -8.76
N THR A 29 7.07 -11.64 -7.56
CA THR A 29 7.03 -12.70 -6.50
C THR A 29 5.84 -12.59 -5.52
N TYR A 30 4.77 -11.88 -5.88
CA TYR A 30 3.71 -11.43 -4.97
C TYR A 30 2.54 -12.41 -4.70
N ARG A 31 2.80 -13.72 -4.57
CA ARG A 31 1.72 -14.70 -4.29
C ARG A 31 1.35 -14.85 -2.81
N ASP A 32 2.26 -14.51 -1.89
CA ASP A 32 2.09 -14.87 -0.46
C ASP A 32 1.71 -13.69 0.44
N PHE A 33 1.42 -12.51 -0.10
CA PHE A 33 0.96 -11.35 0.68
C PHE A 33 -0.40 -10.86 0.21
N SER A 34 -1.35 -10.83 1.13
CA SER A 34 -2.51 -9.95 1.05
C SER A 34 -2.42 -8.95 2.22
N PRO A 35 -2.70 -7.67 1.96
CA PRO A 35 -3.89 -7.28 1.23
C PRO A 35 -3.54 -6.66 -0.13
N GLY A 36 -3.83 -7.38 -1.21
CA GLY A 36 -4.09 -6.74 -2.50
C GLY A 36 -5.43 -6.02 -2.47
N ALA A 37 -5.70 -5.24 -1.42
CA ALA A 37 -6.94 -4.53 -1.25
C ALA A 37 -6.67 -3.04 -1.12
N MET A 38 -7.59 -2.24 -1.64
CA MET A 38 -7.55 -0.80 -1.58
C MET A 38 -8.97 -0.29 -1.45
N GLU A 39 -9.16 0.63 -0.53
CA GLU A 39 -10.42 1.33 -0.34
C GLU A 39 -10.27 2.78 -0.80
N ILE A 40 -11.27 3.25 -1.53
CA ILE A 40 -11.41 4.61 -2.04
C ILE A 40 -12.81 5.09 -1.67
N VAL A 41 -12.92 6.35 -1.28
CA VAL A 41 -14.21 7.03 -1.22
C VAL A 41 -14.19 8.11 -2.29
N ASP A 42 -15.04 7.94 -3.30
CA ASP A 42 -15.03 8.86 -4.44
C ASP A 42 -15.69 10.22 -4.09
N THR A 43 -15.92 11.04 -5.10
CA THR A 43 -16.52 12.38 -4.93
C THR A 43 -18.02 12.36 -4.65
N ASP A 44 -18.75 11.30 -4.98
CA ASP A 44 -20.18 11.18 -4.69
C ASP A 44 -20.46 10.49 -3.34
N GLY A 45 -19.40 9.92 -2.75
CA GLY A 45 -19.43 9.31 -1.43
C GLY A 45 -19.52 7.79 -1.46
N ASP A 46 -19.52 7.19 -2.65
CA ASP A 46 -19.48 5.75 -2.81
C ASP A 46 -18.16 5.18 -2.31
N ARG A 47 -18.29 4.10 -1.53
CA ARG A 47 -17.15 3.35 -1.02
C ARG A 47 -16.78 2.26 -2.02
N LEU A 48 -15.69 2.49 -2.75
CA LEU A 48 -15.13 1.56 -3.70
C LEU A 48 -14.04 0.73 -3.03
N GLU A 49 -14.10 -0.58 -3.22
CA GLU A 49 -13.09 -1.49 -2.71
C GLU A 49 -12.56 -2.39 -3.82
N PHE A 50 -11.27 -2.27 -4.08
CA PHE A 50 -10.55 -3.08 -5.06
C PHE A 50 -9.88 -4.23 -4.32
N ARG A 51 -10.06 -5.47 -4.78
CA ARG A 51 -9.47 -6.66 -4.15
C ARG A 51 -8.85 -7.61 -5.18
N ILE A 52 -7.63 -8.05 -4.91
CA ILE A 52 -6.95 -9.11 -5.64
C ILE A 52 -7.38 -10.46 -5.04
N THR A 53 -7.90 -11.35 -5.89
CA THR A 53 -8.26 -12.72 -5.49
C THR A 53 -7.03 -13.60 -5.32
N THR A 54 -7.20 -14.79 -4.74
CA THR A 54 -6.15 -15.82 -4.69
C THR A 54 -5.69 -16.29 -6.08
N SER A 55 -6.54 -16.12 -7.11
CA SER A 55 -6.18 -16.38 -8.51
C SER A 55 -5.43 -15.22 -9.18
N GLY A 56 -5.20 -14.11 -8.48
CA GLY A 56 -4.53 -12.92 -9.02
C GLY A 56 -5.43 -12.00 -9.83
N THR A 57 -6.75 -12.16 -9.75
CA THR A 57 -7.73 -11.34 -10.49
C THR A 57 -8.12 -10.12 -9.67
N LEU A 58 -8.28 -8.95 -10.30
CA LEU A 58 -8.78 -7.74 -9.63
C LEU A 58 -10.31 -7.68 -9.66
N ARG A 59 -10.92 -7.38 -8.52
CA ARG A 59 -12.37 -7.19 -8.34
C ARG A 59 -12.67 -5.81 -7.80
N GLN A 60 -13.85 -5.29 -8.11
CA GLN A 60 -14.40 -4.07 -7.53
C GLN A 60 -15.68 -4.38 -6.78
N TYR A 61 -15.77 -3.84 -5.58
CA TYR A 61 -16.98 -3.80 -4.77
C TYR A 61 -17.39 -2.34 -4.59
N CYS A 62 -18.64 -2.01 -4.82
CA CYS A 62 -19.21 -0.70 -4.50
C CYS A 62 -20.17 -0.86 -3.32
N ASN A 63 -19.93 -0.10 -2.24
CA ASN A 63 -20.72 -0.13 -1.02
C ASN A 63 -20.91 -1.55 -0.46
N GLY A 64 -19.82 -2.34 -0.50
CA GLY A 64 -19.78 -3.74 -0.02
C GLY A 64 -20.40 -4.78 -0.97
N ARG A 65 -20.95 -4.38 -2.11
CA ARG A 65 -21.53 -5.28 -3.11
C ARG A 65 -20.56 -5.48 -4.27
N LEU A 66 -20.36 -6.73 -4.69
CA LEU A 66 -19.51 -7.03 -5.85
C LEU A 66 -20.15 -6.44 -7.11
N GLU A 67 -19.42 -5.55 -7.78
CA GLU A 67 -19.87 -4.88 -9.00
C GLU A 67 -19.15 -5.46 -10.23
N ILE A 68 -17.82 -5.58 -10.16
CA ILE A 68 -16.99 -6.14 -11.24
C ILE A 68 -16.21 -7.35 -10.73
N ARG A 69 -16.44 -8.50 -11.35
CA ARG A 69 -15.83 -9.79 -10.95
C ARG A 69 -14.40 -9.97 -11.46
N ASP A 70 -14.06 -9.33 -12.57
CA ASP A 70 -12.81 -9.47 -13.30
C ASP A 70 -12.56 -8.16 -14.06
N ILE A 71 -11.88 -7.22 -13.41
CA ILE A 71 -11.45 -5.97 -14.06
C ILE A 71 -10.28 -6.32 -14.98
N ARG A 72 -10.36 -5.92 -16.23
CA ARG A 72 -9.38 -6.20 -17.29
C ARG A 72 -8.71 -4.94 -17.81
N ALA A 73 -9.40 -3.81 -17.72
CA ALA A 73 -8.84 -2.51 -18.10
C ALA A 73 -9.26 -1.41 -17.14
N LEU A 74 -8.33 -0.49 -16.88
CA LEU A 74 -8.57 0.80 -16.24
C LEU A 74 -8.02 1.91 -17.14
N ARG A 75 -8.79 2.99 -17.28
CA ARG A 75 -8.37 4.21 -17.96
C ARG A 75 -8.39 5.38 -16.99
N TYR A 76 -7.27 6.07 -16.86
CA TYR A 76 -7.13 7.23 -15.97
C TYR A 76 -6.97 8.54 -16.75
N SER A 77 -7.66 9.58 -16.28
CA SER A 77 -7.50 10.98 -16.72
C SER A 77 -6.99 11.81 -15.55
N ALA A 78 -5.76 12.33 -15.66
CA ALA A 78 -5.13 13.10 -14.60
C ALA A 78 -5.78 14.48 -14.40
N GLU A 79 -6.23 15.09 -15.49
CA GLU A 79 -6.93 16.38 -15.49
C GLU A 79 -8.23 16.29 -14.68
N GLU A 80 -9.08 15.31 -15.00
CA GLU A 80 -10.38 15.11 -14.36
C GLU A 80 -10.25 14.40 -13.00
N GLY A 81 -9.15 13.68 -12.76
CA GLY A 81 -9.05 12.73 -11.65
C GLY A 81 -10.02 11.55 -11.82
N ARG A 82 -10.41 11.25 -13.06
CA ARG A 82 -11.42 10.26 -13.40
C ARG A 82 -10.77 8.92 -13.70
N VAL A 83 -11.35 7.85 -13.16
CA VAL A 83 -11.00 6.47 -13.49
C VAL A 83 -12.20 5.81 -14.14
N GLN A 84 -11.99 5.17 -15.28
CA GLN A 84 -13.00 4.43 -16.04
C GLN A 84 -12.63 2.95 -16.11
N ASP A 85 -13.61 2.09 -15.85
CA ASP A 85 -13.56 0.63 -15.99
C ASP A 85 -14.56 0.17 -17.09
N GLU A 86 -14.86 -1.13 -17.16
CA GLU A 86 -15.78 -1.68 -18.17
C GLU A 86 -17.27 -1.36 -17.92
N THR A 87 -17.62 -0.99 -16.70
CA THR A 87 -19.01 -0.80 -16.27
C THR A 87 -19.38 0.65 -16.03
N GLY A 88 -18.39 1.50 -15.74
CA GLY A 88 -18.64 2.89 -15.41
C GLY A 88 -17.37 3.70 -15.19
N SER A 89 -17.51 4.80 -14.45
CA SER A 89 -16.39 5.64 -14.07
C SER A 89 -16.68 6.35 -12.76
N PHE A 90 -15.64 6.59 -11.97
CA PHE A 90 -15.69 7.33 -10.71
C PHE A 90 -14.61 8.42 -10.70
N HIS A 91 -14.70 9.36 -9.76
CA HIS A 91 -13.75 10.46 -9.62
C HIS A 91 -13.01 10.36 -8.28
N LEU A 92 -11.68 10.45 -8.34
CA LEU A 92 -10.82 10.54 -7.18
C LEU A 92 -10.91 11.93 -6.56
N ARG A 93 -10.88 11.99 -5.23
CA ARG A 93 -10.87 13.27 -4.50
C ARG A 93 -9.58 14.03 -4.79
N ALA A 94 -9.65 15.35 -4.86
CA ALA A 94 -8.50 16.16 -5.26
C ALA A 94 -7.31 15.99 -4.30
N GLU A 95 -7.59 15.86 -3.00
CA GLU A 95 -6.62 15.69 -1.92
C GLU A 95 -5.90 14.34 -1.93
N ASP A 96 -6.57 13.27 -2.39
CA ASP A 96 -6.05 11.89 -2.37
C ASP A 96 -5.69 11.38 -3.77
N ARG A 97 -6.03 12.13 -4.83
CA ARG A 97 -5.94 11.74 -6.25
C ARG A 97 -4.62 11.07 -6.61
N VAL A 98 -3.51 11.68 -6.21
CA VAL A 98 -2.17 11.17 -6.57
C VAL A 98 -1.92 9.81 -5.92
N GLU A 99 -2.17 9.68 -4.62
CA GLU A 99 -1.94 8.43 -3.90
C GLU A 99 -2.91 7.34 -4.36
N GLU A 100 -4.18 7.68 -4.56
CA GLU A 100 -5.19 6.75 -5.02
C GLU A 100 -4.92 6.25 -6.43
N ALA A 101 -4.56 7.14 -7.35
CA ALA A 101 -4.19 6.77 -8.72
C ALA A 101 -2.92 5.90 -8.75
N LEU A 102 -1.92 6.20 -7.92
CA LEU A 102 -0.72 5.35 -7.77
C LEU A 102 -1.07 3.96 -7.22
N GLY A 103 -1.96 3.89 -6.22
CA GLY A 103 -2.44 2.64 -5.65
C GLY A 103 -3.18 1.78 -6.68
N LEU A 104 -4.13 2.37 -7.43
CA LEU A 104 -4.86 1.68 -8.50
C LEU A 104 -3.92 1.21 -9.60
N ARG A 105 -2.97 2.05 -10.01
CA ARG A 105 -1.95 1.71 -11.01
C ARG A 105 -1.10 0.52 -10.58
N MET A 106 -0.75 0.45 -9.28
CA MET A 106 -0.02 -0.66 -8.69
C MET A 106 -0.83 -1.96 -8.69
N LEU A 107 -2.10 -1.90 -8.29
CA LEU A 107 -3.00 -3.06 -8.32
C LEU A 107 -3.18 -3.55 -9.76
N ALA A 108 -3.37 -2.63 -10.71
CA ALA A 108 -3.56 -2.96 -12.11
C ALA A 108 -2.35 -3.74 -12.66
N ALA A 109 -1.14 -3.23 -12.43
CA ALA A 109 0.08 -3.92 -12.85
C ALA A 109 0.24 -5.30 -12.20
N ARG A 110 -0.07 -5.42 -10.91
CA ARG A 110 0.04 -6.69 -10.17
C ARG A 110 -0.92 -7.76 -10.69
N CYS A 111 -2.08 -7.37 -11.19
CA CYS A 111 -3.11 -8.26 -11.71
C CYS A 111 -3.07 -8.44 -13.23
N GLY A 112 -2.14 -7.78 -13.93
CA GLY A 112 -2.13 -7.77 -15.40
C GLY A 112 -3.33 -7.05 -16.02
N VAL A 113 -3.96 -6.14 -15.28
CA VAL A 113 -5.02 -5.25 -15.78
C VAL A 113 -4.36 -4.22 -16.69
N THR A 114 -4.95 -4.01 -17.86
CA THR A 114 -4.47 -3.01 -18.81
C THR A 114 -4.70 -1.62 -18.24
N TRP A 115 -3.62 -0.88 -18.01
CA TRP A 115 -3.69 0.55 -17.68
C TRP A 115 -3.56 1.39 -18.94
N SER A 116 -4.42 2.39 -19.09
CA SER A 116 -4.42 3.32 -20.24
C SER A 116 -4.75 4.74 -19.82
N GLY A 117 -4.54 5.70 -20.72
CA GLY A 117 -4.70 7.14 -20.43
C GLY A 117 -3.42 7.73 -19.84
N ASP A 118 -3.58 8.62 -18.87
CA ASP A 118 -2.45 9.28 -18.21
C ASP A 118 -1.75 8.36 -17.21
N GLU A 119 -0.46 8.60 -16.98
CA GLU A 119 0.25 8.02 -15.83
C GLU A 119 0.06 8.93 -14.61
N PRO A 120 -0.15 8.37 -13.39
CA PRO A 120 -0.26 9.17 -12.18
C PRO A 120 0.99 10.03 -11.96
N SER A 121 0.79 11.27 -11.50
CA SER A 121 1.91 12.13 -11.11
C SER A 121 2.69 11.47 -9.96
N PRO A 122 4.02 11.62 -9.90
CA PRO A 122 4.80 11.13 -8.77
C PRO A 122 4.37 11.80 -7.46
N ALA A 123 4.40 11.04 -6.36
CA ALA A 123 4.05 11.58 -5.04
C ALA A 123 5.17 12.51 -4.54
N THR A 124 4.83 13.72 -4.11
CA THR A 124 5.78 14.65 -3.46
C THR A 124 5.66 14.66 -1.95
N ARG A 125 4.59 14.05 -1.44
CA ARG A 125 4.24 13.96 -0.02
C ARG A 125 3.42 12.70 0.21
N VAL A 126 3.63 12.06 1.35
CA VAL A 126 2.78 10.98 1.87
C VAL A 126 2.48 11.28 3.32
N ILE A 127 1.21 11.27 3.69
CA ILE A 127 0.78 11.36 5.09
C ILE A 127 0.09 10.05 5.44
N LEU A 128 0.46 9.45 6.55
CA LEU A 128 -0.19 8.25 7.06
C LEU A 128 -0.27 8.30 8.58
N THR A 129 -1.23 7.56 9.12
CA THR A 129 -1.29 7.25 10.53
C THR A 129 -0.85 5.81 10.68
N ASP A 130 0.17 5.56 11.50
CA ASP A 130 0.65 4.20 11.71
C ASP A 130 -0.29 3.39 12.63
N THR A 131 0.09 2.16 12.96
CA THR A 131 -0.68 1.28 13.84
C THR A 131 -0.73 1.72 15.30
N ASP A 132 0.20 2.58 15.72
CA ASP A 132 0.28 3.11 17.08
C ASP A 132 -0.46 4.47 17.21
N GLY A 133 -0.92 5.01 16.09
CA GLY A 133 -1.69 6.25 16.01
C GLY A 133 -0.84 7.48 15.69
N ASP A 134 0.46 7.31 15.46
CA ASP A 134 1.37 8.40 15.12
C ASP A 134 1.13 8.87 13.69
N LYS A 135 1.10 10.19 13.51
CA LYS A 135 0.99 10.81 12.19
C LYS A 135 2.37 10.96 11.59
N LEU A 136 2.69 10.09 10.64
CA LEU A 136 3.91 10.16 9.86
C LEU A 136 3.68 10.97 8.58
N GLU A 137 4.63 11.84 8.26
CA GLU A 137 4.67 12.58 7.02
C GLU A 137 6.05 12.44 6.36
N PHE A 138 6.04 11.91 5.13
CA PHE A 138 7.21 11.86 4.26
C PHE A 138 7.05 12.95 3.20
N ARG A 139 8.05 13.82 3.06
CA ARG A 139 7.98 14.96 2.12
C ARG A 139 9.25 15.10 1.31
N LEU A 140 9.10 15.22 -0.01
CA LEU A 140 10.19 15.55 -0.92
C LEU A 140 10.54 17.05 -0.81
N THR A 141 11.82 17.33 -0.60
CA THR A 141 12.37 18.69 -0.55
C THR A 141 12.74 19.20 -1.95
N ASP A 142 12.96 20.51 -2.09
CA ASP A 142 13.47 21.11 -3.34
C ASP A 142 14.85 20.58 -3.74
N ALA A 143 15.60 20.03 -2.79
CA ALA A 143 16.89 19.38 -3.02
C ALA A 143 16.75 17.92 -3.51
N GLY A 144 15.53 17.39 -3.62
CA GLY A 144 15.25 16.02 -4.03
C GLY A 144 15.44 14.98 -2.91
N LYS A 145 15.64 15.41 -1.66
CA LYS A 145 15.71 14.52 -0.49
C LYS A 145 14.34 14.32 0.13
N VAL A 146 14.09 13.17 0.77
CA VAL A 146 12.87 12.95 1.57
C VAL A 146 13.18 13.21 3.04
N GLN A 147 12.36 14.05 3.65
CA GLN A 147 12.31 14.24 5.11
C GLN A 147 11.17 13.42 5.71
N GLU A 148 11.35 12.98 6.94
CA GLU A 148 10.31 12.32 7.75
C GLU A 148 9.96 13.19 8.96
N PHE A 149 8.66 13.38 9.17
CA PHE A 149 8.11 14.05 10.32
C PHE A 149 7.20 13.08 11.09
N ASN A 150 7.42 12.93 12.40
CA ASN A 150 6.49 12.25 13.30
C ASN A 150 5.72 13.31 14.10
N ASN A 151 4.38 13.30 13.97
CA ASN A 151 3.48 14.21 14.66
C ASN A 151 3.84 15.70 14.43
N GLY A 152 4.32 16.01 13.22
CA GLY A 152 4.71 17.36 12.80
C GLY A 152 6.11 17.80 13.23
N LYS A 153 6.85 16.96 13.96
CA LYS A 153 8.25 17.20 14.33
C LYS A 153 9.18 16.45 13.36
N LEU A 154 10.21 17.13 12.87
CA LEU A 154 11.22 16.51 12.00
C LEU A 154 12.00 15.44 12.79
N GLU A 155 11.96 14.19 12.31
CA GLU A 155 12.69 13.06 12.90
C GLU A 155 13.89 12.67 12.01
N LEU A 156 13.71 12.61 10.70
CA LEU A 156 14.80 12.41 9.73
C LEU A 156 14.88 13.56 8.73
N ASP A 157 16.04 14.24 8.67
CA ASP A 157 16.33 15.25 7.65
C ASP A 157 16.57 14.64 6.26
N GLU A 158 16.93 13.35 6.22
CA GLU A 158 17.14 12.59 5.00
C GLU A 158 16.87 11.11 5.26
N VAL A 159 15.77 10.60 4.74
CA VAL A 159 15.50 9.16 4.64
C VAL A 159 16.39 8.61 3.53
N ARG A 160 17.20 7.59 3.81
CA ARG A 160 18.10 7.00 2.81
C ARG A 160 17.65 5.63 2.37
N ARG A 161 16.97 4.89 3.24
CA ARG A 161 16.55 3.52 2.98
C ARG A 161 15.16 3.27 3.53
N LEU A 162 14.38 2.49 2.77
CA LEU A 162 13.09 1.97 3.22
C LEU A 162 13.06 0.46 2.98
N HIS A 163 12.75 -0.29 4.02
CA HIS A 163 12.65 -1.74 3.98
C HIS A 163 11.23 -2.18 4.32
N LEU A 164 10.52 -2.70 3.31
CA LEU A 164 9.19 -3.27 3.49
C LEU A 164 9.27 -4.75 3.89
N ASP A 165 8.73 -5.08 5.06
CA ASP A 165 8.27 -6.43 5.37
C ASP A 165 6.88 -6.63 4.78
N ALA A 166 6.85 -7.21 3.59
CA ALA A 166 5.62 -7.50 2.88
C ALA A 166 4.92 -8.74 3.42
N SER A 167 5.07 -9.13 4.68
CA SER A 167 4.24 -10.15 5.34
C SER A 167 3.46 -9.56 6.51
N SER A 168 4.05 -8.58 7.18
CA SER A 168 3.46 -7.83 8.29
C SER A 168 2.90 -6.46 7.86
N GLY A 169 3.33 -5.95 6.70
CA GLY A 169 3.04 -4.59 6.28
C GLY A 169 3.82 -3.52 7.06
N VAL A 170 4.86 -3.94 7.78
CA VAL A 170 5.78 -3.06 8.52
C VAL A 170 6.80 -2.49 7.55
N VAL A 171 7.04 -1.19 7.65
CA VAL A 171 8.09 -0.47 6.94
C VAL A 171 9.16 -0.07 7.95
N ARG A 172 10.43 -0.25 7.60
CA ARG A 172 11.57 0.22 8.40
C ARG A 172 12.34 1.28 7.63
N ASP A 173 12.73 2.34 8.32
CA ASP A 173 13.62 3.39 7.82
C ASP A 173 14.92 3.43 8.66
N ASP A 174 15.65 4.54 8.58
CA ASP A 174 16.90 4.73 9.32
C ASP A 174 16.68 5.09 10.81
N SER A 175 15.47 5.47 11.21
CA SER A 175 15.09 5.84 12.58
C SER A 175 14.35 4.73 13.34
N GLY A 176 13.60 3.87 12.64
CA GLY A 176 12.77 2.87 13.31
C GLY A 176 11.93 2.02 12.37
N GLU A 177 10.76 1.61 12.87
CA GLU A 177 9.77 0.85 12.12
C GLU A 177 8.36 1.36 12.42
N PHE A 178 7.48 1.31 11.42
CA PHE A 178 6.08 1.68 11.54
C PHE A 178 5.17 0.71 10.77
N GLY A 179 3.97 0.50 11.30
CA GLY A 179 2.95 -0.35 10.69
C GLY A 179 2.00 0.47 9.82
N LEU A 180 1.69 -0.01 8.61
CA LEU A 180 0.66 0.59 7.76
C LEU A 180 -0.73 -0.01 8.06
N PRO A 181 -1.78 0.81 8.26
CA PRO A 181 -3.13 0.31 8.43
C PRO A 181 -3.61 -0.47 7.19
N ALA A 182 -4.29 -1.60 7.42
CA ALA A 182 -4.70 -2.51 6.34
C ALA A 182 -5.56 -1.85 5.24
N GLY A 183 -6.40 -0.87 5.60
CA GLY A 183 -7.34 -0.23 4.67
C GLY A 183 -6.69 0.75 3.68
N CYS A 184 -5.55 1.35 4.03
CA CYS A 184 -4.84 2.31 3.17
C CYS A 184 -3.47 1.83 2.70
N TYR A 185 -3.13 0.59 3.05
CA TYR A 185 -1.83 -0.01 2.80
C TYR A 185 -1.35 0.17 1.35
N THR A 186 -2.20 -0.17 0.38
CA THR A 186 -1.83 -0.20 -1.05
C THR A 186 -1.47 1.18 -1.58
N GLN A 187 -2.32 2.19 -1.36
CA GLN A 187 -2.07 3.54 -1.85
C GLN A 187 -0.88 4.21 -1.16
N LYS A 188 -0.77 4.09 0.18
CA LYS A 188 0.34 4.68 0.93
C LYS A 188 1.67 4.03 0.53
N LEU A 189 1.68 2.71 0.33
CA LEU A 189 2.87 2.01 -0.14
C LEU A 189 3.28 2.44 -1.54
N ALA A 190 2.33 2.55 -2.47
CA ALA A 190 2.61 3.01 -3.83
C ALA A 190 3.19 4.44 -3.84
N ALA A 191 2.66 5.31 -2.99
CA ALA A 191 3.14 6.68 -2.84
C ALA A 191 4.53 6.75 -2.17
N LEU A 192 4.79 5.96 -1.12
CA LEU A 192 6.12 5.85 -0.50
C LEU A 192 7.17 5.33 -1.49
N TYR A 193 6.81 4.32 -2.29
CA TYR A 193 7.69 3.82 -3.33
C TYR A 193 7.95 4.88 -4.41
N SER A 194 6.93 5.65 -4.80
CA SER A 194 7.08 6.78 -5.73
C SER A 194 8.03 7.85 -5.19
N LEU A 195 7.96 8.18 -3.90
CA LEU A 195 8.93 9.06 -3.23
C LEU A 195 10.35 8.49 -3.26
N ALA A 196 10.49 7.19 -2.96
CA ALA A 196 11.78 6.53 -2.91
C ALA A 196 12.49 6.57 -4.28
N GLN A 197 11.76 6.34 -5.37
CA GLN A 197 12.29 6.41 -6.72
C GLN A 197 12.76 7.82 -7.11
N GLN A 198 11.98 8.85 -6.77
CA GLN A 198 12.31 10.24 -7.10
C GLN A 198 13.55 10.75 -6.36
N SER A 199 13.77 10.27 -5.14
CA SER A 199 14.84 10.72 -4.24
C SER A 199 16.07 9.82 -4.24
N GLY A 200 16.02 8.67 -4.91
CA GLY A 200 17.10 7.69 -4.91
C GLY A 200 17.26 6.94 -3.58
N ILE A 201 16.20 6.85 -2.77
CA ILE A 201 16.18 6.01 -1.56
C ILE A 201 16.34 4.55 -1.95
N GLU A 202 17.17 3.82 -1.21
CA GLU A 202 17.28 2.38 -1.40
C GLU A 202 16.00 1.71 -0.89
N TRP A 203 15.26 1.10 -1.80
CA TRP A 203 14.05 0.37 -1.48
C TRP A 203 14.32 -1.13 -1.42
N HIS A 204 14.20 -1.69 -0.22
CA HIS A 204 14.31 -3.12 0.02
C HIS A 204 12.97 -3.74 0.34
N ARG A 205 12.83 -5.01 -0.02
CA ARG A 205 11.66 -5.81 0.32
C ARG A 205 12.12 -7.17 0.80
N SER A 206 11.71 -7.54 2.01
CA SER A 206 11.84 -8.93 2.45
C SER A 206 10.69 -9.74 1.87
N ALA A 207 11.03 -10.87 1.26
CA ALA A 207 10.03 -11.91 1.06
C ALA A 207 9.54 -12.38 2.42
N SER A 208 8.27 -12.79 2.51
CA SER A 208 7.80 -13.49 3.71
C SER A 208 8.77 -14.63 3.99
N ALA A 209 9.43 -14.60 5.14
CA ALA A 209 10.19 -15.75 5.59
C ALA A 209 9.18 -16.86 5.72
N ARG A 210 9.16 -17.77 4.73
CA ARG A 210 8.24 -18.90 4.67
C ARG A 210 8.30 -19.52 6.07
N PRO A 211 7.21 -19.48 6.87
CA PRO A 211 7.29 -19.78 8.29
C PRO A 211 7.97 -21.14 8.38
N ALA A 212 9.19 -21.16 8.94
CA ALA A 212 10.03 -22.34 8.93
C ALA A 212 9.17 -23.45 9.47
N ALA A 213 8.79 -24.40 8.59
CA ALA A 213 7.77 -25.39 8.88
C ALA A 213 8.11 -25.94 10.25
N ARG A 214 7.29 -25.59 11.26
CA ARG A 214 7.56 -25.97 12.65
C ARG A 214 7.74 -27.47 12.59
N ARG A 215 9.01 -27.92 12.67
CA ARG A 215 9.31 -29.34 12.75
C ARG A 215 8.63 -29.74 14.05
N SER A 216 7.47 -30.37 13.91
CA SER A 216 6.79 -31.06 14.99
C SER A 216 7.79 -32.08 15.48
N THR A 217 8.61 -31.70 16.45
CA THR A 217 9.29 -32.63 17.31
C THR A 217 8.19 -33.21 18.17
N SER A 218 7.49 -34.21 17.63
CA SER A 218 6.70 -35.16 18.38
C SER A 218 7.65 -35.95 19.30
N ALA A 219 8.17 -35.29 20.33
CA ALA A 219 8.78 -35.93 21.47
C ALA A 219 7.63 -36.44 22.34
N GLY A 220 7.46 -37.76 22.31
CA GLY A 220 6.44 -38.45 23.07
C GLY A 220 6.42 -38.04 24.54
N ARG A 221 5.25 -37.61 25.02
CA ARG A 221 4.89 -37.70 26.42
C ARG A 221 3.66 -38.59 26.54
N ARG A 222 3.90 -39.86 26.87
CA ARG A 222 2.94 -40.70 27.59
C ARG A 222 2.47 -39.90 28.81
N ARG A 223 1.19 -39.51 28.86
CA ARG A 223 0.51 -39.24 30.13
C ARG A 223 -0.51 -40.35 30.34
N SER A 224 -0.33 -41.01 31.48
CA SER A 224 -1.21 -42.03 32.03
C SER A 224 -2.62 -41.50 32.21
N TRP A 225 -3.60 -42.31 31.81
CA TRP A 225 -4.98 -42.21 32.25
C TRP A 225 -5.03 -42.26 33.78
N ARG A 226 -5.57 -41.22 34.42
CA ARG A 226 -6.11 -41.31 35.78
C ARG A 226 -7.62 -41.13 35.69
N SER A 227 -8.27 -42.06 36.36
CA SER A 227 -9.69 -42.36 36.41
C SER A 227 -10.55 -41.16 36.84
N THR A 228 -11.65 -40.97 36.12
CA THR A 228 -12.83 -40.22 36.57
C THR A 228 -13.46 -40.89 37.80
N PRO A 229 -13.77 -40.15 38.87
CA PRO A 229 -14.78 -40.58 39.82
C PRO A 229 -16.18 -40.18 39.35
N SER A 230 -17.10 -41.08 39.65
CA SER A 230 -18.55 -41.04 39.44
C SER A 230 -19.22 -39.78 39.99
N ILE A 231 -20.09 -39.15 39.21
CA ILE A 231 -21.13 -38.24 39.71
C ILE A 231 -22.40 -39.08 39.85
N ASP A 232 -22.80 -39.33 41.10
CA ASP A 232 -24.14 -39.74 41.47
C ASP A 232 -24.50 -39.17 42.84
N ALA A 233 -25.81 -38.88 43.00
CA ALA A 233 -26.55 -38.38 44.16
C ALA A 233 -26.39 -36.86 44.48
N ALA A 234 -27.33 -36.00 44.09
CA ALA A 234 -28.68 -35.79 44.64
C ALA A 234 -28.66 -35.18 46.05
N TRP A 235 -29.30 -34.02 46.25
CA TRP A 235 -30.27 -33.73 47.32
C TRP A 235 -30.97 -32.39 47.04
N ARG A 236 -32.29 -32.47 46.83
CA ARG A 236 -33.25 -31.37 47.05
C ARG A 236 -33.62 -31.40 48.53
N SER A 237 -33.71 -30.23 49.19
CA SER A 237 -34.72 -29.98 50.21
C SER A 237 -34.96 -28.48 50.37
N THR A 238 -36.24 -28.10 50.22
CA THR A 238 -37.00 -27.05 50.94
C THR A 238 -36.36 -25.70 51.26
#